data_AF-A0A4R6P6A6-F1
#
_entry.id   AF-A0A4R6P6A6-F1
#
_cell.length_a   1.000
_cell.length_b   1.000
_cell.length_c   1.000
_cell.angle_alpha   90.00
_cell.angle_beta   90.00
_cell.angle_gamma   90.00
#
_symmetry.space_group_name_H-M   'P 1'
#
loop_
_entity.id
_entity.type
_entity.pdbx_description
1 polymer ?
#
loop_
_entity_poly.entity_id
_entity_poly.type
_entity_poly.pdbx_seq_one_letter_code
_entity_poly.pdbx_strand_id
1 'polypeptide(L)'
;MAHFRRWGAVYLLMLLFIGSWGAQFVFQLIEYRNTQQQQGQPFQWSGYWPEFLASTFENWQSEWFQLVFQAVLLLGAKHWIFRVDAENAERIESKIDDLRAYLVPPDRQTEVPGD
;
A
#
# COMPACT_ATOMS: atom_id res chain seq x y z
N MET A 1 20.68 -6.58 -23.68
CA MET A 1 20.93 -6.01 -22.33
C MET A 1 19.90 -4.96 -21.87
N ALA A 2 19.20 -4.26 -22.76
CA ALA A 2 18.21 -3.23 -22.35
C ALA A 2 16.99 -3.78 -21.57
N HIS A 3 16.56 -5.02 -21.85
CA HIS A 3 15.41 -5.64 -21.17
C HIS A 3 15.68 -5.91 -19.69
N PHE A 4 16.89 -6.39 -19.37
CA PHE A 4 17.29 -6.67 -17.99
C PHE A 4 17.43 -5.40 -17.14
N ARG A 5 17.79 -4.26 -17.74
CA ARG A 5 17.85 -2.97 -17.04
C ARG A 5 16.46 -2.38 -16.78
N ARG A 6 15.47 -2.71 -17.62
CA ARG A 6 14.08 -2.24 -17.48
C ARG A 6 13.25 -3.13 -16.55
N TRP A 7 13.52 -4.43 -16.53
CA TRP A 7 12.78 -5.44 -15.77
C TRP A 7 13.57 -6.06 -14.61
N GLY A 8 14.78 -5.57 -14.34
CA GLY A 8 15.67 -6.11 -13.32
C GLY A 8 15.02 -6.19 -11.93
N ALA A 9 14.24 -5.16 -11.57
CA ALA A 9 13.46 -5.16 -10.34
C ALA A 9 12.42 -6.29 -10.29
N VAL A 10 11.74 -6.58 -11.40
CA VAL A 10 10.76 -7.68 -11.48
C VAL A 10 11.43 -9.03 -11.32
N TYR A 11 12.58 -9.25 -11.98
CA TYR A 11 13.32 -10.49 -11.84
C TYR A 11 13.89 -10.67 -10.43
N LEU A 12 14.39 -9.60 -9.81
CA LEU A 12 14.88 -9.64 -8.43
C LEU A 12 13.74 -9.93 -7.45
N LEU A 13 12.58 -9.27 -7.61
CA LEU A 13 11.41 -9.53 -6.79
C LEU A 13 10.88 -10.95 -6.96
N MET A 14 10.84 -11.46 -8.20
CA MET A 14 10.47 -12.85 -8.47
C MET A 14 11.44 -13.83 -7.82
N LEU A 15 12.74 -13.56 -7.88
CA LEU A 15 13.76 -14.38 -7.23
C LEU A 15 13.60 -14.38 -5.71
N LEU A 16 13.41 -13.20 -5.10
CA LEU A 16 13.18 -13.06 -3.67
C LEU A 16 11.89 -13.76 -3.24
N PHE A 17 10.82 -13.65 -4.04
CA PHE A 17 9.54 -14.30 -3.80
C PHE A 17 9.62 -15.82 -3.88
N ILE A 18 10.22 -16.38 -4.93
CA ILE A 18 10.41 -17.83 -5.05
C ILE A 18 11.34 -18.34 -3.94
N GLY A 19 12.38 -17.58 -3.61
CA GLY A 19 13.29 -17.90 -2.52
C GLY A 19 12.61 -17.92 -1.15
N SER A 20 11.79 -16.91 -0.84
CA SER A 20 11.04 -16.86 0.42
C SER A 20 9.95 -17.93 0.49
N TRP A 21 9.21 -18.17 -0.60
CA TRP A 21 8.20 -19.21 -0.66
C TRP A 21 8.82 -20.61 -0.54
N GLY A 22 9.98 -20.84 -1.16
CA GLY A 22 10.77 -22.06 -0.99
C GLY A 22 11.29 -22.23 0.45
N ALA A 23 11.73 -21.15 1.10
CA ALA A 23 12.11 -21.20 2.51
C ALA A 23 10.91 -21.56 3.41
N GLN A 24 9.75 -20.95 3.20
CA GLN A 24 8.50 -21.28 3.91
C GLN A 24 8.16 -22.77 3.75
N PHE A 25 8.24 -23.30 2.54
CA PHE A 25 8.04 -24.72 2.25
C PHE A 25 8.97 -25.59 3.11
N VAL A 26 10.28 -25.32 3.08
CA VAL A 26 11.27 -26.11 3.83
C VAL A 26 11.02 -26.05 5.33
N PHE A 27 10.76 -24.86 5.89
CA PHE A 27 10.53 -24.71 7.33
C PHE A 27 9.26 -25.40 7.79
N GLN A 28 8.14 -25.25 7.06
CA GLN A 28 6.92 -25.98 7.38
C GLN A 28 7.07 -27.48 7.20
N LEU A 29 7.86 -27.94 6.22
CA LEU A 29 8.12 -29.36 6.04
C LEU A 29 8.86 -29.96 7.25
N ILE A 30 9.83 -29.22 7.79
CA ILE A 30 10.55 -29.59 9.01
C ILE A 30 9.58 -29.64 10.20
N GLU A 31 8.75 -28.60 10.36
CA GLU A 31 7.76 -28.52 11.44
C GLU A 31 6.75 -29.66 11.38
N TYR A 32 6.14 -29.88 10.21
CA TYR A 32 5.19 -30.96 9.98
C TYR A 32 5.82 -32.33 10.30
N ARG A 33 7.04 -32.59 9.82
CA ARG A 33 7.76 -33.84 10.13
C ARG A 33 7.98 -33.99 11.64
N ASN A 34 8.40 -32.93 12.32
CA ASN A 34 8.63 -32.97 13.76
C ASN A 34 7.33 -33.26 14.53
N THR A 35 6.21 -32.66 14.13
CA THR A 35 4.89 -32.91 14.72
C THR A 35 4.45 -34.35 14.53
N GLN A 36 4.57 -34.89 13.30
CA GLN A 36 4.24 -36.29 13.02
C GLN A 36 5.09 -37.25 13.88
N GLN A 37 6.39 -36.98 14.02
CA GLN A 37 7.29 -37.78 14.87
C GLN A 37 6.89 -37.74 16.34
N GLN A 38 6.54 -36.57 16.87
CA GLN A 38 6.07 -36.41 18.26
C GLN A 38 4.75 -37.16 18.51
N GLN A 39 3.88 -37.22 17.51
CA GLN A 39 2.60 -37.94 17.56
C GLN A 39 2.74 -39.45 17.28
N GLY A 40 3.95 -39.95 16.99
CA GLY A 40 4.19 -41.34 16.58
C GLY A 40 3.57 -41.71 15.23
N GLN A 41 3.22 -40.72 14.42
CA GLN A 41 2.62 -40.89 13.10
C GLN A 41 3.69 -40.89 12.00
N PRO A 42 3.54 -41.69 10.94
CA PRO A 42 4.42 -41.59 9.78
C PRO A 42 4.18 -40.26 9.04
N PHE A 43 5.23 -39.76 8.38
CA PHE A 43 5.11 -38.61 7.49
C PHE A 43 4.27 -38.98 6.25
N GLN A 44 3.30 -38.14 5.88
CA GLN A 44 2.49 -38.31 4.68
C GLN A 44 2.37 -37.00 3.90
N TRP A 45 2.71 -37.05 2.61
CA TRP A 45 2.56 -35.92 1.70
C TRP A 45 1.11 -35.44 1.55
N SER A 46 0.15 -36.37 1.66
CA SER A 46 -1.29 -36.07 1.61
C SER A 46 -1.77 -35.18 2.75
N GLY A 47 -1.09 -35.16 3.89
CA GLY A 47 -1.38 -34.23 4.99
C GLY A 47 -0.63 -32.91 4.85
N TYR A 48 0.63 -32.97 4.42
CA TYR A 48 1.48 -31.78 4.30
C TYR A 48 1.00 -30.78 3.23
N TRP A 49 0.62 -31.24 2.03
CA TRP A 49 0.25 -30.33 0.93
C TRP A 49 -0.97 -29.44 1.26
N PRO A 50 -2.08 -29.98 1.80
CA PRO A 50 -3.20 -29.15 2.25
C PRO A 50 -2.80 -28.11 3.30
N GLU A 51 -1.97 -28.49 4.28
CA GLU A 51 -1.54 -27.59 5.37
C GLU A 51 -0.62 -26.47 4.86
N PHE A 52 0.34 -26.82 4.00
CA PHE A 52 1.22 -25.84 3.35
C PHE A 52 0.44 -24.86 2.47
N LEU A 53 -0.50 -25.36 1.66
CA LEU A 53 -1.33 -24.50 0.81
C LEU A 53 -2.28 -23.64 1.64
N ALA A 54 -2.93 -24.21 2.67
CA ALA A 54 -3.81 -23.47 3.56
C ALA A 54 -3.08 -22.31 4.22
N SER A 55 -1.94 -22.57 4.86
CA SER A 55 -1.13 -21.52 5.49
C SER A 55 -0.59 -20.48 4.48
N THR A 56 -0.22 -20.90 3.27
CA THR A 56 0.15 -19.98 2.18
C THR A 56 -1.01 -19.07 1.80
N PHE A 57 -2.20 -19.63 1.61
CA PHE A 57 -3.39 -18.87 1.23
C PHE A 57 -3.93 -17.99 2.36
N GLU A 58 -3.87 -18.43 3.62
CA GLU A 58 -4.24 -17.62 4.79
C GLU A 58 -3.33 -16.40 4.95
N ASN A 59 -2.01 -16.60 4.80
CA ASN A 59 -1.06 -15.50 4.79
C ASN A 59 -1.38 -14.51 3.65
N TRP A 60 -1.63 -15.01 2.45
CA TRP A 60 -1.96 -14.12 1.33
C TRP A 60 -3.30 -13.43 1.52
N GLN A 61 -4.32 -14.15 1.99
CA GLN A 61 -5.66 -13.62 2.21
C GLN A 61 -5.62 -12.45 3.21
N SER A 62 -4.89 -12.59 4.32
CA SER A 62 -4.75 -11.52 5.31
C SER A 62 -3.97 -10.32 4.75
N GLU A 63 -2.86 -10.55 4.04
CA GLU A 63 -2.07 -9.47 3.43
C GLU A 63 -2.83 -8.73 2.33
N TRP A 64 -3.55 -9.43 1.44
CA TRP A 64 -4.39 -8.79 0.43
C TRP A 64 -5.51 -7.98 1.05
N PHE A 65 -6.17 -8.54 2.07
CA PHE A 65 -7.21 -7.83 2.80
C PHE A 65 -6.66 -6.56 3.45
N GLN A 66 -5.50 -6.66 4.09
CA GLN A 66 -4.79 -5.52 4.66
C GLN A 66 -4.48 -4.44 3.62
N LEU A 67 -3.92 -4.83 2.46
CA LEU A 67 -3.59 -3.88 1.38
C LEU A 67 -4.84 -3.19 0.83
N VAL A 68 -5.93 -3.95 0.61
CA VAL A 68 -7.21 -3.38 0.16
C VAL A 68 -7.77 -2.44 1.21
N PHE A 69 -7.79 -2.85 2.48
CA PHE A 69 -8.28 -2.03 3.58
C PHE A 69 -7.47 -0.74 3.73
N GLN A 70 -6.14 -0.83 3.68
CA GLN A 70 -5.26 0.33 3.69
C GLN A 70 -5.49 1.24 2.49
N ALA A 71 -5.66 0.69 1.29
CA ALA A 71 -5.99 1.47 0.09
C ALA A 71 -7.32 2.20 0.24
N VAL A 72 -8.35 1.54 0.77
CA VAL A 72 -9.66 2.16 1.07
C VAL A 72 -9.51 3.27 2.11
N LEU A 73 -8.76 3.05 3.19
CA LEU A 73 -8.49 4.08 4.20
C LEU A 73 -7.76 5.29 3.60
N LEU A 74 -6.74 5.07 2.77
CA LEU A 74 -6.00 6.15 2.11
C LEU A 74 -6.88 6.91 1.12
N LEU A 75 -7.71 6.22 0.34
CA LEU A 75 -8.65 6.86 -0.59
C LEU A 75 -9.75 7.63 0.16
N GLY A 76 -10.26 7.09 1.27
CA GLY A 76 -11.23 7.75 2.14
C GLY A 76 -10.63 8.99 2.81
N ALA A 77 -9.44 8.86 3.39
CA ALA A 77 -8.68 9.96 3.98
C ALA A 77 -8.39 11.04 2.93
N LYS A 78 -7.96 10.66 1.72
CA LYS A 78 -7.77 11.57 0.60
C LYS A 78 -9.04 12.38 0.30
N HIS A 79 -10.20 11.71 0.21
CA HIS A 79 -11.47 12.38 -0.07
C HIS A 79 -11.90 13.35 1.05
N TRP A 80 -11.71 12.93 2.31
CA TRP A 80 -12.03 13.77 3.46
C TRP A 80 -11.08 14.97 3.57
N ILE A 81 -9.77 14.73 3.48
CA ILE A 81 -8.74 15.77 3.53
C ILE A 81 -8.91 16.76 2.38
N PHE A 82 -9.13 16.32 1.13
CA PHE A 82 -9.30 17.27 0.02
C PHE A 82 -10.57 18.11 0.10
N ARG A 83 -11.65 17.61 0.71
CA ARG A 83 -12.82 18.45 1.00
C ARG A 83 -12.48 19.53 2.01
N VAL A 84 -11.81 19.16 3.11
CA VAL A 84 -11.38 20.11 4.14
C VAL A 84 -10.39 21.14 3.56
N ASP A 85 -9.49 20.70 2.68
CA ASP A 85 -8.49 21.57 2.07
C ASP A 85 -9.13 22.59 1.11
N ALA A 86 -10.13 22.17 0.32
CA ALA A 86 -10.87 23.07 -0.56
C ALA A 86 -11.65 24.14 0.22
N GLU A 87 -12.38 23.74 1.27
CA GLU A 87 -13.13 24.67 2.13
C GLU A 87 -12.20 25.66 2.85
N ASN A 88 -11.03 25.20 3.32
CA ASN A 88 -10.04 26.07 3.95
C ASN A 88 -9.40 27.05 2.97
N ALA A 89 -9.10 26.62 1.75
CA ALA A 89 -8.53 27.48 0.70
C ALA A 89 -9.51 28.62 0.34
N GLU A 90 -10.79 28.31 0.14
CA GLU A 90 -11.84 29.30 -0.15
C GLU A 90 -11.98 30.34 0.98
N ARG A 91 -11.90 29.88 2.24
CA ARG A 91 -11.93 30.78 3.41
C ARG A 91 -10.70 31.68 3.51
N ILE A 92 -9.54 31.22 3.07
CA ILE A 92 -8.32 32.04 3.06
C ILE A 92 -8.40 33.07 1.93
N GLU A 93 -8.86 32.69 0.74
CA GLU A 93 -9.03 33.57 -0.41
C GLU A 93 -9.97 34.74 -0.10
N SER A 94 -11.15 34.46 0.45
CA SER A 94 -12.11 35.49 0.87
C SER A 94 -11.53 36.49 1.88
N LYS A 95 -10.74 36.02 2.87
CA LYS A 95 -10.07 36.91 3.83
C LYS A 95 -8.99 37.77 3.18
N ILE A 96 -8.26 37.23 2.20
CA ILE A 96 -7.25 37.97 1.46
C ILE A 96 -7.93 39.07 0.63
N ASP A 97 -9.06 38.75 -0.01
CA ASP A 97 -9.84 39.70 -0.80
C ASP A 97 -10.42 40.84 0.05
N ASP A 98 -10.97 40.53 1.23
CA ASP A 98 -11.45 41.54 2.18
C ASP A 98 -10.34 42.49 2.64
N LEU A 99 -9.15 41.95 2.95
CA LEU A 99 -7.98 42.76 3.30
C LEU A 99 -7.49 43.62 2.13
N ARG A 100 -7.49 43.06 0.91
CA ARG A 100 -7.13 43.79 -0.31
C ARG A 100 -8.09 44.95 -0.55
N ALA A 101 -9.40 44.72 -0.40
CA ALA A 101 -10.42 45.76 -0.57
C ALA A 101 -10.32 46.87 0.50
N TYR A 102 -9.92 46.53 1.72
CA TYR A 102 -9.68 47.50 2.79
C TYR A 102 -8.41 48.34 2.56
N LEU A 103 -7.33 47.72 2.07
CA LEU A 103 -6.02 48.37 1.88
C LEU A 103 -5.90 49.14 0.57
N VAL A 104 -6.64 48.73 -0.48
CA VAL A 104 -6.65 49.38 -1.81
C VAL A 104 -8.01 50.03 -2.04
N PRO A 105 -8.15 51.36 -1.82
CA PRO A 105 -9.38 52.08 -2.14
C PRO A 105 -9.73 51.95 -3.64
N PRO A 106 -11.03 52.05 -3.98
CA PRO A 106 -11.56 51.70 -5.31
C PRO A 106 -11.01 52.53 -6.47
N ASP A 107 -10.33 53.65 -6.19
CA ASP A 107 -9.70 54.52 -7.18
C ASP A 107 -8.37 53.98 -7.76
N ARG A 108 -7.74 52.98 -7.13
CA ARG A 108 -6.47 52.37 -7.59
C ARG A 108 -6.58 50.93 -8.11
N GLN A 109 -7.79 50.38 -8.24
CA GLN A 109 -7.99 48.97 -8.64
C GLN A 109 -7.82 48.71 -10.15
N THR A 110 -7.79 49.75 -10.99
CA THR A 110 -7.64 49.65 -12.46
C THR A 110 -6.21 49.87 -12.96
N GLU A 111 -5.26 50.23 -12.11
CA GLU A 111 -3.84 50.26 -12.47
C GLU A 111 -3.30 48.83 -12.42
N VAL A 112 -3.43 48.11 -13.54
CA VAL A 112 -2.58 46.95 -13.81
C VAL A 112 -1.14 47.48 -13.82
N PRO A 113 -0.23 47.00 -12.95
CA PRO A 113 1.17 47.37 -13.05
C PRO A 113 1.67 46.91 -14.42
N GLY A 114 1.98 47.88 -15.29
CA GLY A 114 2.32 47.65 -16.68
C GLY A 114 3.55 46.78 -16.89
N ASP A 115 3.50 46.04 -18.00
CA ASP A 115 4.52 45.81 -19.03
C ASP A 115 6.00 45.91 -18.63
#